data_AF-A0A1S3XGW8-F1
#
_entry.id   AF-A0A1S3XGW8-F1
#
_cell.length_a   1.000
_cell.length_b   1.000
_cell.length_c   1.000
_cell.angle_alpha   90.00
_cell.angle_beta   90.00
_cell.angle_gamma   90.00
#
_symmetry.space_group_name_H-M   'P 1'
#
loop_
_entity.id
_entity.type
_entity.pdbx_description
1 polymer ?
#
loop_
_entity_poly.entity_id
_entity_poly.type
_entity_poly.pdbx_seq_one_letter_code
_entity_poly.pdbx_strand_id
1 'polypeptide(L)'
;MEVNRLFILNYHDIVMPYARKVNTSHSKIYASRSVLFLQKDGTLNPLAIELSLPHPDGEQLGAISKVFTPAEDGVEGALWRTAKAFVAINDSGVHQLLSHWYFKLAEVHVV
;
A
#
# COMPACT_ATOMS: atom_id res chain seq x y z
N MET A 1 -19.83 -5.58 21.93
CA MET A 1 -19.15 -5.70 20.62
C MET A 1 -17.71 -5.28 20.85
N GLU A 2 -16.72 -6.13 20.59
CA GLU A 2 -15.32 -5.69 20.62
C GLU A 2 -15.09 -4.77 19.41
N VAL A 3 -15.23 -3.46 19.66
CA VAL A 3 -15.00 -2.38 18.70
C VAL A 3 -13.48 -2.16 18.63
N ASN A 4 -12.92 -2.09 17.41
CA ASN A 4 -11.49 -1.87 17.08
C ASN A 4 -10.62 -3.11 16.85
N ARG A 5 -11.09 -4.06 16.03
CA ARG A 5 -10.24 -5.14 15.49
C ARG A 5 -9.87 -4.98 14.02
N LEU A 6 -10.27 -3.88 13.39
CA LEU A 6 -9.94 -3.59 11.99
C LEU A 6 -8.90 -2.48 11.93
N PHE A 7 -7.81 -2.73 11.21
CA PHE A 7 -6.70 -1.82 11.02
C PHE A 7 -6.45 -1.60 9.53
N ILE A 8 -5.89 -0.45 9.18
CA ILE A 8 -5.57 -0.12 7.79
C ILE A 8 -4.11 0.32 7.70
N LEU A 9 -3.37 -0.31 6.78
CA LEU A 9 -2.09 0.21 6.30
C LEU A 9 -2.37 1.01 5.02
N ASN A 10 -2.38 2.34 5.13
CA ASN A 10 -2.83 3.24 4.06
C ASN A 10 -1.66 3.99 3.40
N TYR A 11 -1.17 3.48 2.28
CA TYR A 11 -0.18 4.17 1.44
C TYR A 11 -0.79 4.91 0.25
N HIS A 12 -2.11 4.78 0.07
CA HIS A 12 -2.81 5.29 -1.11
C HIS A 12 -2.51 6.78 -1.36
N ASP A 13 -2.81 7.64 -0.39
CA ASP A 13 -2.74 9.10 -0.60
C ASP A 13 -1.29 9.61 -0.63
N ILE A 14 -0.37 8.87 -0.01
CA ILE A 14 1.07 9.18 -0.05
C ILE A 14 1.65 8.86 -1.43
N VAL A 15 1.24 7.74 -2.04
CA VAL A 15 1.84 7.23 -3.28
C VAL A 15 1.11 7.75 -4.54
N MET A 16 -0.21 7.94 -4.47
CA MET A 16 -1.05 8.26 -5.64
C MET A 16 -0.55 9.47 -6.45
N PRO A 17 -0.13 10.60 -5.85
CA PRO A 17 0.36 11.75 -6.61
C PRO A 17 1.60 11.47 -7.47
N TYR A 18 2.37 10.43 -7.15
CA TYR A 18 3.61 10.07 -7.84
C TYR A 18 3.44 8.90 -8.80
N ALA A 19 2.34 8.14 -8.69
CA ALA A 19 2.15 6.88 -9.40
C ALA A 19 2.25 7.04 -10.92
N ARG A 20 1.66 8.11 -11.50
CA ARG A 20 1.74 8.40 -12.94
C ARG A 20 3.20 8.55 -13.39
N LYS A 21 3.96 9.41 -12.69
CA LYS A 21 5.35 9.73 -13.02
C LYS A 21 6.29 8.53 -12.87
N VAL A 22 6.11 7.70 -11.83
CA VAL A 22 6.92 6.49 -11.66
C VAL A 22 6.65 5.50 -12.79
N ASN A 23 5.38 5.35 -13.18
CA ASN A 23 4.94 4.37 -14.16
C ASN A 23 5.31 4.69 -15.61
N THR A 24 5.74 5.92 -15.94
CA THR A 24 6.31 6.24 -17.27
C THR A 24 7.69 5.65 -17.50
N SER A 25 8.37 5.21 -16.44
CA SER A 25 9.69 4.57 -16.52
C SER A 25 9.58 3.03 -16.65
N HIS A 26 10.71 2.33 -16.57
CA HIS A 26 10.72 0.87 -16.46
C HIS A 26 10.14 0.34 -15.14
N SER A 27 10.07 1.17 -14.10
CA SER A 27 9.45 0.82 -12.83
C SER A 27 7.92 0.82 -12.92
N LYS A 28 7.29 0.06 -12.02
CA LYS A 28 5.83 0.01 -11.87
C LYS A 28 5.47 0.09 -10.39
N ILE A 29 4.47 0.91 -10.08
CA ILE A 29 3.97 1.12 -8.73
C ILE A 29 2.44 1.20 -8.76
N TYR A 30 1.83 0.66 -7.70
CA TYR A 30 0.44 0.88 -7.35
C TYR A 30 0.41 1.62 -6.01
N ALA A 31 -0.60 2.45 -5.81
CA ALA A 31 -0.89 3.05 -4.51
C ALA A 31 -1.72 2.04 -3.71
N SER A 32 -1.16 1.50 -2.63
CA SER A 32 -1.79 0.41 -1.89
C SER A 32 -2.53 0.83 -0.63
N ARG A 33 -3.58 0.07 -0.31
CA ARG A 33 -4.26 0.11 0.99
C ARG A 33 -4.55 -1.32 1.43
N SER A 34 -4.11 -1.69 2.63
CA SER A 34 -4.33 -3.04 3.18
C SER A 34 -5.25 -2.99 4.37
N VAL A 35 -6.27 -3.85 4.39
CA VAL A 35 -7.16 -4.05 5.53
C VAL A 35 -6.67 -5.25 6.33
N LEU A 36 -6.47 -5.07 7.62
CA LEU A 36 -5.93 -6.05 8.57
C LEU A 36 -6.94 -6.29 9.69
N PHE A 37 -7.08 -7.54 10.12
CA PHE A 37 -7.94 -7.92 11.22
C PHE A 37 -7.13 -8.49 12.39
N LEU A 38 -7.35 -7.95 13.58
CA LEU A 38 -6.76 -8.44 14.82
C LEU A 38 -7.50 -9.69 15.29
N GLN A 39 -6.83 -10.82 15.20
CA GLN A 39 -7.32 -12.11 15.64
C GLN A 39 -7.32 -12.23 17.17
N LYS A 40 -8.05 -13.21 17.71
CA LYS A 40 -8.13 -13.45 19.17
C LYS A 40 -6.80 -13.86 19.78
N ASP A 41 -5.90 -14.44 18.98
CA ASP A 41 -4.54 -14.82 19.39
C ASP A 41 -3.55 -13.63 19.39
N GLY A 42 -4.02 -12.42 19.06
CA GLY A 42 -3.20 -11.21 19.03
C GLY A 42 -2.47 -10.96 17.70
N THR A 43 -2.62 -11.82 16.70
CA THR A 43 -1.99 -11.64 15.39
C THR A 43 -2.84 -10.78 14.45
N LEU A 44 -2.17 -10.04 13.54
CA LEU A 44 -2.86 -9.31 12.47
C LEU A 44 -2.95 -10.18 11.21
N ASN A 45 -4.17 -10.43 10.74
CA ASN A 45 -4.45 -11.16 9.51
C ASN A 45 -4.85 -10.20 8.37
N PRO A 46 -4.14 -10.17 7.24
CA PRO A 46 -4.57 -9.38 6.08
C PRO A 46 -5.85 -9.94 5.46
N LEU A 47 -6.87 -9.09 5.32
CA LEU A 47 -8.18 -9.45 4.76
C LEU A 47 -8.33 -9.02 3.30
N ALA A 48 -7.77 -7.88 2.94
CA ALA A 48 -7.85 -7.34 1.58
C ALA A 48 -6.69 -6.39 1.30
N ILE A 49 -6.28 -6.33 0.05
CA ILE A 49 -5.33 -5.35 -0.48
C ILE A 49 -5.97 -4.68 -1.69
N GLU A 50 -6.15 -3.38 -1.61
CA GLU A 50 -6.48 -2.53 -2.74
C GLU A 50 -5.19 -2.06 -3.40
N LEU A 51 -5.08 -2.24 -4.72
CA LEU A 51 -4.04 -1.64 -5.55
C LEU A 51 -4.69 -0.65 -6.51
N SER A 52 -4.25 0.61 -6.43
CA SER A 52 -4.86 1.72 -7.16
C SER A 52 -3.87 2.36 -8.13
N LEU A 53 -4.38 2.80 -9.28
CA LEU A 53 -3.66 3.61 -10.26
C LEU A 53 -4.45 4.89 -10.54
N PRO A 54 -3.78 5.98 -10.96
CA PRO A 54 -4.49 7.15 -11.47
C PRO A 54 -5.29 6.76 -12.72
N HIS A 55 -6.48 7.32 -12.88
CA HIS A 55 -7.29 7.07 -14.06
C HIS A 55 -6.51 7.44 -15.34
N PRO A 56 -6.50 6.57 -16.38
CA PRO A 56 -5.69 6.77 -17.58
C PRO A 56 -5.99 8.11 -18.26
N ASP A 57 -7.28 8.46 -18.36
CA ASP A 57 -7.77 9.66 -19.07
C ASP A 57 -7.65 10.98 -18.26
N GLY A 58 -7.13 10.94 -17.03
CA GLY A 58 -6.83 12.15 -16.27
C GLY A 58 -7.09 12.02 -14.77
N GLU A 59 -6.35 12.78 -13.97
CA GLU A 59 -6.42 12.73 -12.49
C GLU A 59 -7.78 13.20 -11.95
N GLN A 60 -8.49 14.06 -12.68
CA GLN A 60 -9.83 14.53 -12.33
C GLN A 60 -10.88 13.41 -12.30
N LEU A 61 -10.60 12.26 -12.94
CA LEU A 61 -11.47 11.08 -12.93
C LEU A 61 -11.15 10.14 -11.76
N GLY A 62 -10.20 10.50 -10.90
CA GLY A 62 -9.85 9.76 -9.69
C GLY A 62 -8.94 8.57 -9.96
N ALA A 63 -9.14 7.50 -9.18
CA ALA A 63 -8.33 6.30 -9.21
C ALA A 63 -9.12 5.11 -9.74
N ILE A 64 -8.43 4.22 -10.47
CA ILE A 64 -8.91 2.88 -10.79
C ILE A 64 -8.27 1.87 -9.84
N SER A 65 -9.10 1.12 -9.13
CA SER A 65 -8.66 0.21 -8.08
C SER A 65 -9.01 -1.23 -8.40
N LYS A 66 -8.12 -2.15 -8.05
CA LYS A 66 -8.42 -3.58 -7.98
C LYS A 66 -8.17 -4.08 -6.57
N VAL A 67 -9.12 -4.84 -6.03
CA VAL A 67 -9.04 -5.43 -4.70
C VAL A 67 -8.69 -6.91 -4.82
N PHE A 68 -7.74 -7.34 -4.00
CA PHE A 68 -7.28 -8.71 -3.88
C PHE A 68 -7.56 -9.20 -2.46
N THR A 69 -7.97 -10.45 -2.34
CA THR A 69 -8.23 -11.12 -1.05
C THR A 69 -7.31 -12.34 -0.90
N PRO A 70 -7.11 -12.85 0.32
CA PRO A 70 -6.30 -14.04 0.55
C PRO A 70 -6.69 -15.22 -0.34
N ALA A 71 -5.69 -15.77 -1.02
CA ALA A 71 -5.76 -17.00 -1.79
C ALA A 71 -4.41 -17.72 -1.70
N GLU A 72 -4.43 -19.05 -1.65
CA GLU A 72 -3.22 -19.86 -1.47
C GLU A 72 -2.70 -20.41 -2.81
N ASP A 73 -3.62 -20.91 -3.63
CA ASP A 73 -3.31 -21.68 -4.82
C ASP A 73 -3.66 -20.99 -6.14
N GLY A 74 -3.07 -21.52 -7.22
CA GLY A 74 -3.36 -21.12 -8.59
C GLY A 74 -3.02 -19.66 -8.89
N VAL A 75 -3.72 -19.10 -9.89
CA VAL A 75 -3.53 -17.72 -10.35
C VAL A 75 -3.87 -16.72 -9.25
N GLU A 76 -4.94 -16.96 -8.50
CA GLU A 76 -5.36 -16.06 -7.41
C GLU A 76 -4.33 -16.02 -6.27
N GLY A 77 -3.73 -17.16 -5.91
CA GLY A 77 -2.64 -17.19 -4.94
C GLY A 77 -1.39 -16.44 -5.41
N ALA A 78 -1.08 -16.48 -6.71
CA ALA A 78 0.00 -15.69 -7.30
C ALA A 78 -0.33 -14.19 -7.31
N LEU A 79 -1.57 -13.82 -7.64
CA LEU A 79 -2.06 -12.44 -7.59
C LEU A 79 -2.03 -11.89 -6.16
N TRP A 80 -2.46 -12.68 -5.18
CA TRP A 80 -2.39 -12.31 -3.77
C TRP A 80 -0.95 -12.06 -3.30
N ARG A 81 -0.02 -12.94 -3.66
CA ARG A 81 1.42 -12.75 -3.39
C ARG A 81 1.97 -11.48 -4.06
N THR A 82 1.55 -11.23 -5.29
CA THR A 82 1.93 -10.02 -6.04
C THR A 82 1.38 -8.76 -5.37
N ALA A 83 0.14 -8.78 -4.90
CA ALA A 83 -0.46 -7.66 -4.18
C ALA A 83 0.30 -7.34 -2.89
N LYS A 84 0.67 -8.37 -2.11
CA LYS A 84 1.54 -8.21 -0.93
C LYS A 84 2.90 -7.61 -1.28
N ALA A 85 3.50 -7.99 -2.42
CA ALA A 85 4.76 -7.41 -2.87
C ALA A 85 4.64 -5.91 -3.17
N PHE A 86 3.56 -5.46 -3.80
CA PHE A 86 3.33 -4.02 -4.01
C PHE A 86 3.11 -3.24 -2.71
N VAL A 87 2.44 -3.84 -1.72
CA VAL A 87 2.35 -3.26 -0.37
C VAL A 87 3.75 -3.09 0.24
N ALA A 88 4.60 -4.11 0.14
CA ALA A 88 5.97 -4.05 0.66
C ALA A 88 6.85 -3.03 -0.07
N ILE A 89 6.63 -2.82 -1.38
CA ILE A 89 7.31 -1.76 -2.16
C ILE A 89 6.92 -0.38 -1.64
N ASN A 90 5.63 -0.12 -1.42
CA ASN A 90 5.18 1.15 -0.84
C ASN A 90 5.73 1.35 0.57
N ASP A 91 5.65 0.31 1.41
CA ASP A 91 6.16 0.31 2.78
C ASP A 91 7.65 0.65 2.83
N SER A 92 8.46 -0.03 2.03
CA SER A 92 9.92 0.21 1.96
C SER A 92 10.24 1.64 1.52
N GLY A 93 9.52 2.16 0.52
CA GLY A 93 9.71 3.54 0.05
C GLY A 93 9.38 4.57 1.12
N VAL A 94 8.23 4.42 1.78
CA VAL A 94 7.81 5.29 2.89
C VAL A 94 8.73 5.16 4.09
N HIS A 95 9.11 3.93 4.44
CA HIS A 95 10.02 3.66 5.55
C HIS A 95 11.37 4.35 5.34
N GLN A 96 11.99 4.20 4.17
CA GLN A 96 13.32 4.75 3.91
C GLN A 96 13.29 6.28 3.79
N LEU A 97 12.35 6.83 3.00
CA LEU A 97 12.35 8.25 2.67
C LEU A 97 11.71 9.12 3.74
N LEU A 98 10.64 8.66 4.38
CA LEU A 98 9.90 9.45 5.36
C LEU A 98 10.26 9.05 6.78
N SER A 99 9.95 7.82 7.18
CA SER A 99 10.12 7.37 8.58
C SER A 99 11.58 7.36 9.04
N HIS A 100 12.50 7.01 8.14
CA HIS A 100 13.92 6.96 8.45
C HIS A 100 14.61 8.28 8.07
N TRP A 101 14.63 8.64 6.79
CA TRP A 101 15.38 9.83 6.37
C TRP A 101 14.77 11.14 6.87
N TYR A 102 13.51 11.42 6.56
CA TYR A 102 12.91 12.70 6.90
C TYR A 102 12.73 12.88 8.42
N PHE A 103 12.02 11.97 9.08
CA PHE A 103 11.67 12.14 10.50
C PHE A 103 12.80 11.85 11.47
N LYS A 104 13.82 11.03 11.12
CA LYS A 104 14.95 10.79 12.04
C LYS A 104 16.20 11.56 11.66
N LEU A 105 16.51 11.72 10.38
CA LEU A 105 17.77 12.35 9.98
C LEU A 105 17.59 13.83 9.66
N ALA A 106 16.52 14.23 8.97
CA ALA A 106 16.33 15.64 8.61
C ALA A 106 15.90 16.50 9.82
N GLU A 107 15.05 16.00 10.72
CA GLU A 107 14.66 16.76 11.93
C GLU A 107 15.82 16.98 12.92
N VAL A 108 16.82 16.07 12.95
CA VAL A 108 17.99 16.21 13.83
C VAL A 108 19.01 17.23 13.31
N HIS A 109 18.91 17.66 12.05
CA HIS A 109 19.84 18.61 11.41
C HIS A 109 19.25 20.02 11.18
N VAL A 110 18.05 20.31 11.72
CA VAL A 110 17.41 21.63 11.64
C VAL A 110 17.21 22.25 13.05
N VAL A 111 18.11 21.94 13.99
CA VAL A 111 18.23 22.64 15.28
C VAL A 111 19.66 23.13 15.48
#